data_AF-A0A6A2WS52-F1
#
_entry.id   AF-A0A6A2WS52-F1
#
_cell.length_a   1.000
_cell.length_b   1.000
_cell.length_c   1.000
_cell.angle_alpha   90.00
_cell.angle_beta   90.00
_cell.angle_gamma   90.00
#
_symmetry.space_group_name_H-M   'P 1'
#
loop_
_entity.id
_entity.type
_entity.pdbx_description
1 polymer ?
#
loop_
_entity_poly.entity_id
_entity_poly.type
_entity_poly.pdbx_seq_one_letter_code
_entity_poly.pdbx_strand_id
1 'polypeptide(L)'
;MPPTPGLKPKEEAALHDCVEEISDSVDEFRRSISEMKDSQGISFAFRMSDVETWVSAALTDDDTCMDGFYENDMDGDVKATVKTAIEKVAQLTSISLAFVNQYAGSK
;
A
#
# COMPACT_ATOMS: atom_id res chain seq x y z
N MET A 1 -3.96 18.50 7.96
CA MET A 1 -4.57 17.96 9.20
C MET A 1 -4.19 18.88 10.37
N PRO A 2 -5.04 19.10 11.39
CA PRO A 2 -4.64 19.89 12.57
C PRO A 2 -3.65 19.11 13.47
N PRO A 3 -2.83 19.80 14.28
CA PRO A 3 -1.84 19.18 15.15
C PRO A 3 -2.44 18.14 16.10
N THR A 4 -1.85 16.95 16.13
CA THR A 4 -2.29 15.84 16.98
C THR A 4 -1.65 15.96 18.37
N PRO A 5 -2.45 16.17 19.44
CA PRO A 5 -1.90 16.34 20.78
C PRO A 5 -1.08 15.11 21.22
N GLY A 6 0.17 15.33 21.63
CA GLY A 6 1.06 14.28 22.12
C GLY A 6 2.05 13.71 21.09
N LEU A 7 1.96 14.09 19.81
CA LEU A 7 2.98 13.78 18.81
C LEU A 7 4.01 14.91 18.68
N LYS A 8 5.26 14.55 18.44
CA LYS A 8 6.27 15.52 17.98
C LYS A 8 5.96 15.92 16.53
N PRO A 9 6.33 17.13 16.09
CA PRO A 9 6.09 17.57 14.71
C PRO A 9 6.63 16.61 13.63
N LYS A 10 7.77 15.97 13.89
CA LYS A 10 8.36 14.97 12.98
C LYS A 10 7.53 13.67 12.92
N GLU A 11 7.04 13.20 14.06
CA GLU A 11 6.20 11.99 14.13
C GLU A 11 4.85 12.23 13.45
N GLU A 12 4.31 13.45 13.59
CA GLU A 12 3.09 13.86 12.90
C GLU A 12 3.29 13.95 11.37
N ALA A 13 4.41 14.50 10.91
CA ALA A 13 4.74 14.54 9.48
C ALA A 13 4.89 13.13 8.90
N ALA A 14 5.70 12.26 9.53
CA ALA A 14 5.87 10.88 9.06
C ALA A 14 4.56 10.08 9.07
N LEU A 15 3.70 10.30 10.07
CA LEU A 15 2.37 9.67 10.11
C LEU A 15 1.47 10.18 8.98
N HIS A 16 1.52 11.48 8.68
CA HIS A 16 0.78 12.06 7.57
C HIS A 16 1.21 11.45 6.24
N ASP A 17 2.52 11.41 5.98
CA ASP A 17 3.09 10.85 4.75
C ASP A 17 2.71 9.37 4.62
N CYS A 18 2.82 8.58 5.70
CA CYS A 18 2.36 7.19 5.69
C CYS A 18 0.86 7.04 5.37
N VAL A 19 0.00 7.92 5.90
CA VAL A 19 -1.45 7.87 5.59
C VAL A 19 -1.72 8.20 4.12
N GLU A 20 -0.91 9.07 3.51
CA GLU A 20 -0.96 9.38 2.07
C GLU A 20 -0.61 8.13 1.24
N GLU A 21 0.54 7.50 1.51
CA GLU A 21 0.96 6.25 0.83
C GLU A 21 -0.08 5.14 0.96
N ILE A 22 -0.65 4.94 2.16
CA ILE A 22 -1.68 3.91 2.36
C ILE A 22 -3.01 4.27 1.69
N SER A 23 -3.29 5.56 1.49
CA SER A 23 -4.46 5.97 0.71
C SER A 23 -4.28 5.67 -0.78
N ASP A 24 -3.07 5.86 -1.30
CA ASP A 24 -2.71 5.51 -2.68
C ASP A 24 -2.79 4.00 -2.91
N SER A 25 -2.22 3.19 -2.01
CA SER A 25 -2.37 1.72 -1.98
C SER A 25 -3.84 1.29 -2.06
N VAL A 26 -4.74 1.94 -1.30
CA VAL A 26 -6.19 1.66 -1.36
C VAL A 26 -6.79 2.00 -2.73
N ASP A 27 -6.39 3.11 -3.35
CA ASP A 27 -6.88 3.50 -4.67
C ASP A 27 -6.37 2.57 -5.78
N GLU A 28 -5.14 2.07 -5.66
CA GLU A 28 -4.56 1.06 -6.54
C GLU A 28 -5.28 -0.29 -6.44
N PHE A 29 -5.65 -0.70 -5.23
CA PHE A 29 -6.54 -1.85 -5.04
C PHE A 29 -7.92 -1.64 -5.66
N ARG A 30 -8.51 -0.44 -5.54
CA ARG A 30 -9.80 -0.13 -6.17
C ARG A 30 -9.73 -0.22 -7.69
N ARG A 31 -8.65 0.30 -8.29
CA ARG A 31 -8.38 0.18 -9.73
C ARG A 31 -8.24 -1.28 -10.15
N SER A 32 -7.46 -2.06 -9.40
CA SER A 32 -7.29 -3.50 -9.59
C SER A 32 -8.62 -4.25 -9.61
N ILE A 33 -9.49 -3.98 -8.62
CA ILE A 33 -10.81 -4.60 -8.52
C ILE A 33 -11.72 -4.18 -9.69
N SER A 34 -11.63 -2.92 -10.14
CA SER A 34 -12.40 -2.43 -11.28
C SER A 34 -11.98 -3.13 -12.58
N GLU A 35 -10.68 -3.25 -12.83
CA GLU A 35 -10.13 -3.84 -14.05
C GLU A 35 -10.39 -5.35 -14.13
N MET A 36 -10.36 -6.05 -12.99
CA MET A 36 -10.77 -7.46 -12.92
C MET A 36 -12.24 -7.68 -13.29
N LYS A 37 -13.12 -6.68 -13.09
CA LYS A 37 -14.55 -6.75 -13.42
C LYS A 37 -14.84 -6.32 -14.86
N ASP A 38 -14.06 -5.40 -15.41
CA ASP A 38 -14.23 -4.96 -16.79
C ASP A 38 -13.83 -6.08 -17.74
N SER A 39 -14.59 -6.28 -18.81
CA SER A 39 -14.33 -7.29 -19.85
C SER A 39 -14.38 -6.70 -21.26
N GLN A 40 -14.51 -5.37 -21.40
CA GLN A 40 -14.75 -4.76 -22.70
C GLN A 40 -13.45 -4.37 -23.40
N GLY A 41 -13.24 -4.92 -24.60
CA GLY A 41 -12.30 -4.39 -25.59
C GLY A 41 -10.81 -4.65 -25.36
N ILE A 42 -10.39 -5.09 -24.16
CA ILE A 42 -8.99 -5.31 -23.80
C ILE A 42 -8.71 -6.79 -23.49
N SER A 43 -7.55 -7.29 -23.95
CA SER A 43 -7.16 -8.69 -23.74
C SER A 43 -7.00 -8.99 -22.25
N PHE A 44 -7.30 -10.23 -21.86
CA PHE A 44 -7.13 -10.68 -20.46
C PHE A 44 -5.69 -10.45 -19.96
N ALA A 45 -4.69 -10.78 -20.78
CA ALA A 45 -3.28 -10.62 -20.42
C ALA A 45 -2.93 -9.16 -20.09
N PHE A 46 -3.42 -8.21 -20.88
CA PHE A 46 -3.16 -6.79 -20.64
C PHE A 46 -3.86 -6.28 -19.37
N ARG A 47 -5.12 -6.66 -19.15
CA ARG A 47 -5.83 -6.32 -17.91
C ARG A 47 -5.12 -6.87 -16.68
N MET A 48 -4.65 -8.11 -16.75
CA MET A 48 -3.92 -8.72 -15.64
C MET A 48 -2.55 -8.07 -15.41
N SER A 49 -1.86 -7.58 -16.45
CA SER A 49 -0.62 -6.83 -16.24
C SER A 49 -0.85 -5.48 -15.55
N ASP A 50 -1.98 -4.81 -15.82
CA ASP A 50 -2.36 -3.59 -15.11
C ASP A 50 -2.67 -3.88 -13.63
N VAL A 51 -3.43 -4.96 -13.36
CA VAL A 51 -3.73 -5.42 -11.99
C VAL A 51 -2.44 -5.79 -11.23
N GLU A 52 -1.52 -6.54 -11.86
CA GLU A 52 -0.23 -6.88 -11.25
C GLU A 52 0.59 -5.63 -10.94
N THR A 53 0.58 -4.64 -11.85
CA THR A 53 1.28 -3.36 -11.66
C THR A 53 0.75 -2.61 -10.44
N TRP A 54 -0.57 -2.44 -10.33
CA TRP A 54 -1.16 -1.69 -9.23
C TRP A 54 -1.07 -2.41 -7.88
N VAL A 55 -1.19 -3.74 -7.84
CA VAL A 55 -0.98 -4.46 -6.57
C VAL A 55 0.50 -4.46 -6.16
N SER A 56 1.44 -4.41 -7.12
CA SER A 56 2.86 -4.26 -6.81
C SER A 56 3.22 -2.84 -6.35
N ALA A 57 2.56 -1.83 -6.90
CA ALA A 57 2.70 -0.45 -6.45
C ALA A 57 2.16 -0.30 -5.01
N ALA A 58 1.01 -0.90 -4.69
CA ALA A 58 0.45 -0.88 -3.34
C ALA A 58 1.41 -1.48 -2.29
N LEU A 59 2.20 -2.49 -2.68
CA LEU A 59 3.23 -3.07 -1.81
C LEU A 59 4.42 -2.13 -1.63
N THR A 60 4.76 -1.35 -2.67
CA THR A 60 5.79 -0.33 -2.62
C THR A 60 5.37 0.83 -1.73
N ASP A 61 4.10 1.23 -1.78
CA ASP A 61 3.53 2.26 -0.89
C ASP A 61 3.55 1.80 0.57
N ASP A 62 3.23 0.52 0.82
CA ASP A 62 3.34 -0.09 2.16
C ASP A 62 4.78 0.03 2.71
N ASP A 63 5.79 -0.26 1.88
CA ASP A 63 7.20 -0.12 2.24
C ASP A 63 7.59 1.38 2.43
N THR A 64 7.12 2.26 1.54
CA THR A 64 7.41 3.70 1.54
C THR A 64 6.84 4.40 2.76
N CYS A 65 5.65 4.00 3.23
CA CYS A 65 5.09 4.50 4.50
C CYS A 65 6.10 4.32 5.66
N MET A 66 6.87 3.23 5.68
CA MET A 66 7.84 2.97 6.73
C MET A 66 9.14 3.77 6.58
N ASP A 67 9.46 4.24 5.37
CA ASP A 67 10.68 4.98 5.11
C ASP A 67 10.76 6.30 5.87
N GLY A 68 9.61 6.98 6.03
CA GLY A 68 9.50 8.20 6.84
C GLY A 68 9.86 8.01 8.31
N PHE A 69 9.87 6.78 8.84
CA PHE A 69 10.15 6.46 10.23
C PHE A 69 11.58 5.95 10.50
N TYR A 70 12.45 5.86 9.49
CA TYR A 70 13.85 5.40 9.68
C TYR A 70 14.81 6.49 10.17
N GLU A 71 14.38 7.74 10.33
CA GLU A 71 15.23 8.79 10.91
C GLU A 71 15.62 8.49 12.38
N ASN A 72 16.86 8.85 12.75
CA ASN A 72 17.47 8.56 14.06
C ASN A 72 16.72 9.14 15.29
N ASP A 73 15.74 10.03 15.08
CA ASP A 73 14.95 10.68 16.14
C ASP A 73 13.50 10.15 16.24
N MET A 74 13.13 9.15 15.45
CA MET A 74 11.76 8.60 15.36
C MET A 74 11.59 7.23 16.04
N ASP A 75 12.47 6.91 17.00
CA ASP A 75 12.34 5.69 17.78
C ASP A 75 11.37 5.90 18.95
N GLY A 76 10.25 5.16 18.94
CA GLY A 76 9.19 5.31 19.94
C GLY A 76 7.91 4.53 19.63
N ASP A 77 6.93 4.64 20.53
CA ASP A 77 5.67 3.88 20.47
C ASP A 77 4.86 4.12 19.18
N VAL A 78 4.97 5.32 18.60
CA VAL A 78 4.31 5.69 17.34
C VAL A 78 4.82 4.81 16.20
N LYS A 79 6.14 4.78 15.99
CA LYS A 79 6.78 3.94 14.97
C LYS A 79 6.46 2.47 15.16
N ALA A 80 6.49 1.96 16.40
CA ALA A 80 6.16 0.57 16.68
C ALA A 80 4.69 0.24 16.33
N THR A 81 3.78 1.17 16.61
CA THR A 81 2.36 1.03 16.29
C THR A 81 2.12 1.04 14.79
N VAL A 82 2.68 2.02 14.07
CA VAL A 82 2.59 2.10 12.61
C VAL A 82 3.20 0.86 11.96
N LYS A 83 4.42 0.48 12.35
CA LYS A 83 5.08 -0.73 11.86
C LYS A 83 4.20 -1.98 11.99
N THR A 84 3.60 -2.19 13.15
CA THR A 84 2.73 -3.37 13.38
C THR A 84 1.50 -3.36 12.48
N ALA A 85 0.96 -2.18 12.17
CA ALA A 85 -0.17 -2.06 11.25
C ALA A 85 0.29 -2.34 9.81
N ILE A 86 1.38 -1.72 9.38
CA ILE A 86 1.87 -1.77 8.00
C ILE A 86 2.41 -3.14 7.63
N GLU A 87 3.09 -3.84 8.55
CA GLU A 87 3.51 -5.23 8.33
C GLU A 87 2.30 -6.14 8.01
N LYS A 88 1.13 -5.89 8.61
CA LYS A 88 -0.09 -6.64 8.29
C LYS A 88 -0.66 -6.24 6.93
N VAL A 89 -0.63 -4.96 6.59
CA VAL A 89 -1.08 -4.48 5.27
C VAL A 89 -0.19 -5.08 4.18
N ALA A 90 1.13 -4.93 4.28
CA ALA A 90 2.12 -5.51 3.36
C ALA A 90 1.95 -7.03 3.22
N GLN A 91 1.66 -7.75 4.31
CA GLN A 91 1.38 -9.18 4.24
C GLN A 91 0.12 -9.48 3.42
N LEU A 92 -0.97 -8.73 3.63
CA LEU A 92 -2.20 -8.90 2.85
C LEU A 92 -2.02 -8.49 1.39
N THR A 93 -1.24 -7.45 1.12
CA THR A 93 -0.87 -7.00 -0.22
C THR A 93 -0.07 -8.07 -0.95
N SER A 94 0.94 -8.66 -0.29
CA SER A 94 1.74 -9.77 -0.83
C SER A 94 0.89 -11.01 -1.13
N ILE A 95 -0.04 -11.37 -0.25
CA ILE A 95 -1.00 -12.47 -0.49
C ILE A 95 -1.86 -12.16 -1.72
N SER A 96 -2.33 -10.92 -1.85
CA SER A 96 -3.14 -10.49 -3.00
C SER A 96 -2.36 -10.57 -4.31
N LEU A 97 -1.11 -10.09 -4.32
CA LEU A 97 -0.21 -10.18 -5.47
C LEU A 97 0.03 -11.64 -5.90
N ALA A 98 0.24 -12.54 -4.93
CA ALA A 98 0.40 -13.96 -5.21
C ALA A 98 -0.86 -14.56 -5.89
N PHE A 99 -2.06 -14.20 -5.44
CA PHE A 99 -3.30 -14.63 -6.07
C PHE A 99 -3.47 -14.06 -7.49
N VAL A 100 -3.15 -12.78 -7.69
CA VAL A 100 -3.19 -12.13 -9.00
C VAL A 100 -2.27 -12.85 -9.98
N ASN A 101 -1.02 -13.11 -9.58
CA ASN A 101 -0.03 -13.80 -10.42
C ASN A 101 -0.47 -15.22 -10.77
N GLN A 102 -1.01 -15.95 -9.79
CA GLN A 102 -1.54 -17.30 -10.02
C GLN A 102 -2.75 -17.28 -10.98
N TYR A 103 -3.67 -16.33 -10.81
CA TYR A 103 -4.85 -16.20 -11.65
C TYR A 103 -4.47 -15.83 -13.09
N ALA A 104 -3.57 -14.87 -13.27
CA ALA A 104 -3.03 -14.46 -14.56
C ALA A 104 -2.36 -15.61 -15.31
N GLY A 105 -1.58 -16.45 -14.62
CA GLY A 105 -0.92 -17.61 -15.22
C GLY A 105 -1.82 -18.83 -15.49
N SER A 106 -3.07 -18.81 -14.99
CA SER A 106 -4.01 -19.94 -15.11
C SER A 106 -4.95 -19.86 -16.32
N LYS A 107 -4.90 -18.75 -17.08
CA LYS A 107 -5.78 -18.44 -18.21
C LYS A 107 -4.97 -18.22 -19.48
#